data_AF-A0A9X3B1S2-F1
#
_entry.id   AF-A0A9X3B1S2-F1
#
_cell.length_a   1.000
_cell.length_b   1.000
_cell.length_c   1.000
_cell.angle_alpha   90.00
_cell.angle_beta   90.00
_cell.angle_gamma   90.00
#
_symmetry.space_group_name_H-M   'P 1'
#
loop_
_entity.id
_entity.type
_entity.pdbx_description
1 polymer ?
#
loop_
_entity_poly.entity_id
_entity_poly.type
_entity_poly.pdbx_seq_one_letter_code
_entity_poly.pdbx_strand_id
1 'polypeptide(L)' 'MKMELALYQALIAINVPEPKANAVIEALESDLQTSLATKSDVAQIRAELAQLEVKLTIRMGVMLSATIGILIAAMKFIH' A
#
# COMPACT_ATOMS: atom_id res chain seq x y z
N MET A 1 -13.29 16.63 -5.54
CA MET A 1 -13.97 17.70 -6.31
C MET A 1 -15.12 17.27 -7.24
N LYS A 2 -14.94 16.57 -8.38
CA LYS A 2 -16.08 16.29 -9.30
C LYS A 2 -17.21 15.46 -8.64
N MET A 3 -16.84 14.53 -7.77
CA MET A 3 -17.79 13.66 -7.05
C MET A 3 -18.50 14.39 -5.91
N GLU A 4 -17.79 15.17 -5.09
CA GLU A 4 -18.39 16.03 -4.05
C GLU A 4 -19.40 17.01 -4.64
N LEU A 5 -19.08 17.61 -5.79
CA LEU A 5 -19.93 18.59 -6.43
C LEU A 5 -21.20 17.95 -7.02
N ALA A 6 -21.09 16.74 -7.58
CA ALA A 6 -22.25 15.97 -8.03
C ALA A 6 -23.13 15.49 -6.87
N LEU A 7 -22.53 15.04 -5.76
CA LEU A 7 -23.26 14.63 -4.57
C LEU A 7 -23.94 15.82 -3.89
N TYR A 8 -23.25 16.96 -3.78
CA TYR A 8 -23.83 18.21 -3.27
C TYR A 8 -25.03 18.63 -4.11
N GLN A 9 -24.90 18.66 -5.44
CA GLN A 9 -26.01 18.97 -6.35
C GLN A 9 -27.17 17.99 -6.20
N ALA A 10 -26.90 16.70 -6.02
CA ALA A 10 -27.95 15.69 -5.78
C ALA A 10 -28.68 15.92 -4.45
N LEU A 11 -27.96 16.29 -3.38
CA LEU A 11 -28.55 16.61 -2.07
C LEU A 11 -29.44 17.85 -2.14
N ILE A 12 -29.01 18.90 -2.82
CA ILE A 12 -29.82 20.10 -3.06
C ILE A 12 -31.06 19.76 -3.91
N ALA A 13 -30.92 18.90 -4.93
CA ALA A 13 -32.02 18.50 -5.80
C ALA A 13 -33.14 17.74 -5.09
N ILE A 14 -32.85 17.08 -3.96
CA ILE A 14 -33.84 16.43 -3.09
C ILE A 14 -34.28 17.31 -1.91
N ASN A 15 -34.06 18.63 -1.99
CA ASN A 15 -34.42 19.64 -0.98
C ASN A 15 -33.71 19.49 0.37
N VAL A 16 -32.48 18.97 0.41
CA VAL A 16 -31.65 19.06 1.62
C VAL A 16 -31.17 20.50 1.78
N PRO A 17 -31.35 21.13 2.96
CA PRO A 17 -30.83 22.47 3.22
C PRO A 17 -29.31 22.55 3.04
N GLU A 18 -28.80 23.63 2.44
CA GLU A 18 -27.35 23.82 2.18
C GLU A 18 -26.45 23.54 3.39
N PRO A 19 -26.77 23.98 4.63
CA PRO A 19 -25.92 23.69 5.78
C PRO A 19 -25.76 22.19 6.06
N LYS A 20 -26.83 21.41 5.82
CA LYS A 20 -26.82 19.96 6.00
C LYS A 20 -26.11 19.25 4.85
N ALA A 21 -26.29 19.73 3.62
CA ALA A 21 -25.58 19.19 2.47
C ALA A 21 -24.06 19.35 2.64
N ASN A 22 -23.61 20.55 3.06
CA ASN A 22 -22.19 20.80 3.34
C ASN A 22 -21.64 19.90 4.45
N ALA A 23 -22.38 19.75 5.55
CA ALA A 23 -21.97 18.86 6.64
C ALA A 23 -21.80 17.40 6.21
N VAL A 24 -22.66 16.90 5.30
CA VAL A 24 -22.54 15.55 4.74
C VAL A 24 -21.30 15.42 3.86
N ILE A 25 -21.05 16.40 2.99
CA ILE A 25 -19.85 16.39 2.13
C ILE A 25 -18.58 16.43 2.97
N GLU A 26 -18.53 17.30 3.98
CA GLU A 26 -17.36 17.46 4.86
C GLU A 26 -17.09 16.19 5.69
N ALA A 27 -18.14 15.60 6.29
CA ALA A 27 -18.01 14.35 7.03
C ALA A 27 -17.57 13.19 6.13
N LEU A 28 -18.11 13.11 4.91
CA LEU A 28 -17.74 12.09 3.94
C LEU A 28 -16.31 12.28 3.44
N GLU A 29 -15.90 13.50 3.11
CA GLU A 29 -14.52 13.78 2.68
C GLU A 29 -13.52 13.43 3.78
N SER A 30 -13.83 13.78 5.03
CA SER A 30 -13.02 13.42 6.19
C SER A 30 -12.89 11.89 6.33
N ASP A 31 -13.97 11.14 6.20
CA ASP A 31 -13.96 9.68 6.30
C ASP A 31 -13.20 9.02 5.12
N LEU A 32 -13.37 9.53 3.91
CA LEU A 32 -12.64 9.05 2.73
C LEU A 32 -11.12 9.29 2.83
N GLN A 33 -10.70 10.38 3.47
CA GLN A 33 -9.28 10.70 3.67
C GLN A 33 -8.65 9.95 4.84
N THR A 34 -9.43 9.59 5.86
CA THR A 34 -8.90 9.02 7.11
C THR A 34 -9.08 7.51 7.23
N SER A 35 -10.18 6.96 6.74
CA SER A 35 -10.52 5.55 6.96
C SER A 35 -10.27 4.66 5.74
N LEU A 36 -10.02 5.22 4.56
CA LEU A 36 -9.84 4.43 3.34
C LEU A 36 -8.38 4.40 2.87
N ALA A 37 -7.84 3.18 2.75
CA ALA A 37 -6.62 2.97 1.99
C ALA A 37 -6.90 3.33 0.52
N THR A 38 -6.19 4.34 0.03
CA THR A 38 -6.31 4.77 -1.35
C THR A 38 -5.65 3.76 -2.28
N LYS A 39 -6.00 3.82 -3.58
CA LYS A 39 -5.30 3.02 -4.60
C LYS A 39 -3.79 3.30 -4.62
N SER A 40 -3.38 4.50 -4.21
CA SER A 40 -1.98 4.88 -4.08
C SER A 40 -1.29 4.09 -2.98
N ASP A 41 -1.93 3.96 -1.81
CA ASP A 41 -1.38 3.21 -0.67
C ASP A 41 -1.19 1.73 -1.04
N VAL A 42 -2.16 1.14 -1.73
CA VAL A 42 -2.04 -0.23 -2.25
C VAL A 42 -0.91 -0.36 -3.26
N ALA A 43 -0.72 0.62 -4.15
CA ALA A 43 0.37 0.61 -5.11
C ALA A 43 1.74 0.74 -4.43
N GLN A 44 1.83 1.57 -3.39
CA GLN A 44 3.03 1.73 -2.58
C GLN A 44 3.39 0.42 -1.87
N ILE A 45 2.43 -0.22 -1.19
CA ILE A 45 2.65 -1.52 -0.53
C ILE A 45 3.14 -2.57 -1.54
N ARG A 46 2.54 -2.64 -2.74
CA ARG A 46 2.99 -3.57 -3.79
C ARG A 46 4.42 -3.30 -4.23
N ALA A 47 4.82 -2.04 -4.35
CA ALA A 47 6.19 -1.67 -4.69
C ALA A 47 7.19 -2.06 -3.57
N GLU A 48 6.83 -1.82 -2.31
CA GLU A 48 7.64 -2.20 -1.15
C GLU A 48 7.80 -3.73 -1.05
N LEU A 49 6.73 -4.49 -1.28
CA LEU A 49 6.78 -5.95 -1.33
C LEU A 49 7.70 -6.47 -2.44
N ALA A 50 7.59 -5.94 -3.66
CA ALA A 50 8.46 -6.34 -4.77
C ALA A 50 9.95 -6.06 -4.46
N GLN A 51 10.25 -4.93 -3.84
CA GLN A 51 11.62 -4.62 -3.40
C GLN A 51 12.10 -5.59 -2.32
N LEU A 52 11.23 -5.97 -1.38
CA LEU A 52 11.57 -6.90 -0.31
C LEU A 52 11.83 -8.30 -0.86
N GLU A 53 11.02 -8.79 -1.80
CA GLU A 53 11.21 -10.07 -2.47
C GLU A 53 12.57 -10.15 -3.17
N VAL A 54 12.97 -9.10 -3.89
CA VAL A 54 14.29 -9.02 -4.54
C VAL A 54 15.40 -9.04 -3.49
N LYS A 55 15.30 -8.24 -2.43
CA LYS A 55 16.31 -8.19 -1.36
C LYS A 55 16.46 -9.55 -0.66
N LEU A 56 15.36 -10.23 -0.38
CA LEU A 56 15.37 -11.55 0.24
C LEU A 56 16.01 -12.58 -0.68
N THR A 57 15.65 -12.59 -1.96
CA THR A 57 16.24 -13.50 -2.96
C THR A 57 17.75 -13.34 -3.05
N ILE A 58 18.24 -12.10 -3.10
CA ILE A 58 19.69 -11.82 -3.13
C ILE A 58 20.36 -12.30 -1.83
N ARG A 59 19.81 -11.95 -0.67
CA ARG A 59 20.38 -12.36 0.63
C ARG A 59 20.43 -13.88 0.79
N MET A 60 19.36 -14.58 0.40
CA MET A 60 19.30 -16.03 0.45
C MET A 60 20.31 -16.66 -0.52
N GLY A 61 20.41 -16.15 -1.76
CA GLY A 61 21.40 -16.62 -2.73
C GLY A 61 22.85 -16.48 -2.23
N VAL A 62 23.17 -15.37 -1.58
CA VAL A 62 24.50 -15.14 -0.97
C VAL A 62 24.74 -16.10 0.19
N MET A 63 23.77 -16.27 1.09
CA MET A 63 23.89 -17.18 2.24
C MET A 63 24.04 -18.64 1.79
N LEU A 64 23.29 -19.08 0.78
CA LEU A 64 23.41 -20.43 0.21
C LEU A 64 24.80 -20.64 -0.42
N SER A 65 25.30 -19.67 -1.19
CA SER A 65 26.64 -19.75 -1.78
C SER A 65 27.73 -19.82 -0.71
N ALA A 66 27.62 -19.01 0.35
CA ALA A 66 28.56 -19.00 1.46
C ALA A 66 28.55 -20.34 2.22
N THR A 67 27.37 -20.86 2.56
CA THR A 67 27.23 -22.15 3.26
C THR A 67 27.78 -23.31 2.44
N ILE A 68 27.49 -23.38 1.15
CA ILE A 68 28.07 -24.39 0.24
C ILE A 68 29.59 -24.25 0.17
N GLY A 69 30.11 -23.03 0.03
CA GLY A 69 31.56 -22.78 0.00
C GLY A 69 32.27 -23.26 1.27
N ILE A 70 31.68 -23.00 2.44
CA ILE A 70 32.20 -23.49 3.73
C ILE A 70 32.20 -25.02 3.78
N LEU A 71 31.13 -25.68 3.34
CA LEU A 71 31.04 -27.14 3.32
C LEU A 71 32.10 -27.76 2.39
N ILE A 72 32.30 -27.19 1.21
CA ILE A 72 33.34 -27.66 0.26
C ILE A 72 34.73 -27.51 0.87
N ALA A 73 35.02 -26.36 1.48
CA ALA A 73 36.30 -26.12 2.14
C ALA A 73 36.54 -27.10 3.30
N ALA A 74 35.52 -27.36 4.13
CA ALA A 74 35.60 -28.31 5.23
C ALA A 74 35.89 -29.74 4.74
N MET A 75 35.22 -30.20 3.68
CA MET A 75 35.48 -31.51 3.09
C MET A 75 36.93 -31.65 2.58
N LYS A 76 37.47 -30.60 1.96
CA LYS A 76 38.87 -30.59 1.49
C LYS A 76 39.89 -30.66 2.63
N PHE A 77 39.56 -30.21 3.83
CA PHE A 77 40.45 -30.32 4.99
C PHE A 77 40.39 -31.70 5.67
N ILE A 78 39.35 -32.49 5.41
CA ILE A 78 39.14 -33.83 6.01
C ILE A 78 39.69 -34.95 5.11
N HIS A 79 39.79 -34.72 3.80
CA HIS A 79 40.49 -35.59 2.83
C HIS A 79 41.95 -35.14 2.63
#